data_AF-A0A137R029-F1
#
_entry.id   AF-A0A137R029-F1
#
_cell.length_a   1.000
_cell.length_b   1.000
_cell.length_c   1.000
_cell.angle_alpha   90.00
_cell.angle_beta   90.00
_cell.angle_gamma   90.00
#
_symmetry.space_group_name_H-M   'P 1'
#
loop_
_entity.id
_entity.type
_entity.pdbx_description
1 polymer ?
#
loop_
_entity_poly.entity_id
_entity_poly.type
_entity_poly.pdbx_seq_one_letter_code
_entity_poly.pdbx_strand_id
1 'polypeptide(L)'
;MVSSADCTQQMRNAAQALSILKNSLFTEVHPNIEPVPVTSLSQIRLPPTPGITATLNAHGVIGPRATEIAQIYEQHLAVLRARTEAQIHEIITYLTQERCPPRAVEMSVSRCLTNFKSRVYLWHKIVVEQLNDQCNTEVTGTLPARPSFDRTKIPLLKRYFEYNQFPTAENFHTLSRQTGMTPRQIAIWVY
;
A
#
# COMPACT_ATOMS: atom_id res chain seq x y z
N MET A 1 -28.29 22.30 -26.46
CA MET A 1 -28.75 22.79 -25.14
C MET A 1 -29.01 21.58 -24.27
N VAL A 2 -28.05 21.23 -23.40
CA VAL A 2 -28.20 20.12 -22.44
C VAL A 2 -28.91 20.67 -21.22
N SER A 3 -30.02 20.06 -20.83
CA SER A 3 -30.89 20.56 -19.77
C SER A 3 -30.21 20.46 -18.40
N SER A 4 -30.29 21.54 -17.62
CA SER A 4 -29.66 21.73 -16.30
C SER A 4 -30.06 20.68 -15.25
N ALA A 5 -31.07 19.86 -15.52
CA ALA A 5 -31.58 18.82 -14.62
C ALA A 5 -30.82 17.48 -14.71
N ASP A 6 -30.23 17.14 -15.87
CA ASP A 6 -29.50 15.87 -16.05
C ASP A 6 -28.13 15.88 -15.37
N CYS A 7 -27.47 17.03 -15.33
CA CYS A 7 -26.16 17.19 -14.69
C CYS A 7 -26.27 17.09 -13.15
N THR A 8 -27.35 17.60 -12.57
CA THR A 8 -27.57 17.57 -11.11
C THR A 8 -27.95 16.17 -10.60
N GLN A 9 -28.54 15.33 -11.46
CA GLN A 9 -28.87 13.94 -11.13
C GLN A 9 -27.66 13.02 -11.21
N GLN A 10 -26.80 13.20 -12.22
CA GLN A 10 -25.50 12.51 -12.28
C GLN A 10 -24.61 12.85 -11.09
N MET A 11 -24.73 14.09 -10.59
CA MET A 11 -23.90 14.50 -9.47
C MET A 11 -24.26 13.84 -8.14
N ARG A 12 -25.54 13.54 -7.94
CA ARG A 12 -26.08 12.90 -6.73
C ARG A 12 -25.80 11.38 -6.65
N ASN A 13 -25.59 10.74 -7.79
CA ASN A 13 -25.27 9.32 -7.85
C ASN A 13 -23.80 9.04 -7.45
N ALA A 14 -22.90 10.00 -7.67
CA ALA A 14 -21.46 9.76 -7.48
C ALA A 14 -21.00 9.84 -6.02
N ALA A 15 -21.64 10.62 -5.15
CA ALA A 15 -21.32 10.52 -3.73
C ALA A 15 -22.21 9.57 -2.93
N GLN A 16 -23.28 9.04 -3.53
CA GLN A 16 -23.88 7.77 -3.06
C GLN A 16 -22.86 6.62 -3.18
N ALA A 17 -22.05 6.59 -4.25
CA ALA A 17 -20.95 5.63 -4.41
C ALA A 17 -19.80 5.82 -3.40
N LEU A 18 -19.53 7.06 -2.97
CA LEU A 18 -18.53 7.33 -1.93
C LEU A 18 -19.01 7.00 -0.52
N SER A 19 -20.31 7.12 -0.26
CA SER A 19 -20.93 6.72 1.00
C SER A 19 -20.82 5.21 1.25
N ILE A 20 -20.87 4.41 0.19
CA ILE A 20 -20.69 2.95 0.26
C ILE A 20 -19.22 2.57 0.52
N LEU A 21 -18.27 3.31 -0.08
CA LEU A 21 -16.83 3.17 0.21
C LEU A 21 -16.48 3.55 1.66
N LYS A 22 -17.19 4.52 2.23
CA LYS A 22 -17.03 5.00 3.60
C LYS A 22 -17.56 4.01 4.66
N ASN A 23 -18.70 3.38 4.40
CA ASN A 23 -19.29 2.39 5.33
C ASN A 23 -18.59 1.01 5.25
N SER A 24 -17.95 0.70 4.12
CA SER A 24 -17.19 -0.55 3.95
C SER A 24 -15.79 -0.51 4.58
N LEU A 25 -15.32 0.66 5.04
CA LEU A 25 -14.01 0.82 5.71
C LEU A 25 -14.08 0.79 7.25
N PHE A 26 -15.27 0.94 7.86
CA PHE A 26 -15.47 0.86 9.30
C PHE A 26 -16.88 0.31 9.67
N THR A 27 -16.91 -0.91 10.25
CA THR A 27 -17.96 -1.50 11.11
C THR A 27 -19.33 -1.95 10.54
N GLU A 28 -19.79 -3.08 11.10
CA GLU A 28 -21.10 -3.70 10.98
C GLU A 28 -22.27 -2.75 11.33
N VAL A 29 -23.46 -3.08 10.81
CA VAL A 29 -24.83 -2.59 11.14
C VAL A 29 -25.45 -1.49 10.24
N HIS A 30 -26.31 -2.00 9.33
CA HIS A 30 -27.61 -1.52 8.80
C HIS A 30 -27.80 -0.15 8.07
N PRO A 31 -28.88 -0.01 7.25
CA PRO A 31 -28.94 0.85 6.08
C PRO A 31 -29.95 1.99 6.24
N ASN A 32 -29.63 3.16 5.72
CA ASN A 32 -30.62 3.95 4.98
C ASN A 32 -29.88 4.95 4.09
N ILE A 33 -30.26 5.00 2.83
CA ILE A 33 -29.47 5.64 1.77
C ILE A 33 -30.18 6.91 1.30
N GLU A 34 -29.48 8.05 1.37
CA GLU A 34 -29.78 9.24 0.56
C GLU A 34 -28.59 9.62 -0.34
N PRO A 35 -28.83 10.27 -1.51
CA PRO A 35 -27.82 10.48 -2.54
C PRO A 35 -26.95 11.73 -2.31
N VAL A 36 -25.63 11.58 -2.40
CA VAL A 36 -24.63 12.63 -2.07
C VAL A 36 -24.00 13.21 -3.36
N PRO A 37 -23.54 14.48 -3.41
CA PRO A 37 -22.94 15.13 -4.61
C PRO A 37 -21.44 14.83 -4.90
N VAL A 38 -21.03 14.71 -6.17
CA VAL A 38 -19.69 14.30 -6.70
C VAL A 38 -18.46 15.09 -6.26
N THR A 39 -18.61 16.29 -5.69
CA THR A 39 -17.47 17.13 -5.29
C THR A 39 -16.62 16.48 -4.17
N SER A 40 -17.12 15.40 -3.56
CA SER A 40 -16.47 14.66 -2.48
C SER A 40 -15.39 13.66 -2.92
N LEU A 41 -15.21 13.41 -4.22
CA LEU A 41 -14.23 12.42 -4.73
C LEU A 41 -12.77 12.89 -4.60
N SER A 42 -12.51 14.18 -4.71
CA SER A 42 -11.16 14.76 -4.61
C SER A 42 -10.64 14.86 -3.18
N GLN A 43 -11.49 14.59 -2.18
CA GLN A 43 -11.15 14.67 -0.75
C GLN A 43 -11.01 13.29 -0.09
N ILE A 44 -10.92 12.20 -0.86
CA ILE A 44 -10.72 10.86 -0.32
C ILE A 44 -9.41 10.82 0.47
N ARG A 45 -9.54 10.65 1.78
CA ARG A 45 -8.44 10.39 2.70
C ARG A 45 -8.48 8.94 3.12
N LEU A 46 -7.32 8.29 3.11
CA LEU A 46 -7.17 6.94 3.62
C LEU A 46 -7.21 6.95 5.15
N PRO A 47 -7.72 5.87 5.77
CA PRO A 47 -7.79 5.79 7.22
C PRO A 47 -6.41 5.91 7.88
N PRO A 48 -6.35 6.37 9.14
CA PRO A 48 -5.13 6.29 9.92
C PRO A 48 -4.69 4.83 10.01
N THR A 49 -3.41 4.61 9.78
CA THR A 49 -2.81 3.28 9.78
C THR A 49 -2.62 2.79 11.21
N PRO A 50 -2.78 1.48 11.47
CA PRO A 50 -2.57 0.92 12.80
C PRO A 50 -1.13 1.17 13.26
N GLY A 51 -0.96 1.60 14.51
CA GLY A 51 0.36 1.73 15.12
C GLY A 51 0.99 0.35 15.36
N ILE A 52 2.32 0.28 15.38
CA ILE A 52 3.08 -0.97 15.61
C ILE A 52 3.53 -1.13 17.07
N THR A 53 3.29 -0.13 17.93
CA THR A 53 3.76 -0.10 19.32
C THR A 53 3.28 -1.27 20.16
N ALA A 54 2.02 -1.69 20.02
CA ALA A 54 1.49 -2.88 20.70
C ALA A 54 2.23 -4.15 20.28
N THR A 55 2.53 -4.29 18.99
CA THR A 55 3.29 -5.41 18.45
C THR A 55 4.74 -5.39 18.94
N LEU A 56 5.38 -4.22 18.98
CA LEU A 56 6.75 -4.08 19.51
C LEU A 56 6.84 -4.51 20.98
N ASN A 57 5.90 -4.05 21.81
CA ASN A 57 5.83 -4.42 23.22
C ASN A 57 5.62 -5.93 23.40
N ALA A 58 4.76 -6.54 22.57
CA ALA A 58 4.52 -7.98 22.60
C ALA A 58 5.77 -8.81 22.24
N HIS A 59 6.70 -8.24 21.45
CA HIS A 59 7.98 -8.86 21.11
C HIS A 59 9.12 -8.44 22.05
N GLY A 60 8.81 -7.83 23.21
CA GLY A 60 9.80 -7.42 24.20
C GLY A 60 10.66 -6.21 23.79
N VAL A 61 10.33 -5.54 22.69
CA VAL A 61 11.04 -4.35 22.22
C VAL A 61 10.49 -3.14 22.97
N ILE A 62 11.25 -2.63 23.93
CA ILE A 62 10.88 -1.50 24.79
C ILE A 62 11.89 -0.35 24.72
N GLY A 63 11.48 0.83 25.17
CA GLY A 63 12.36 1.99 25.32
C GLY A 63 12.70 2.70 24.00
N PRO A 64 13.86 3.36 23.89
CA PRO A 64 14.18 4.26 22.77
C PRO A 64 14.20 3.55 21.40
N ARG A 65 14.60 2.28 21.37
CA ARG A 65 14.62 1.44 20.16
C ARG A 65 13.20 1.14 19.65
N ALA A 66 12.24 0.92 20.54
CA ALA A 66 10.84 0.73 20.16
C ALA A 66 10.27 2.00 19.52
N THR A 67 10.59 3.16 20.09
CA THR A 67 10.18 4.47 19.57
C THR A 67 10.78 4.73 18.18
N GLU A 68 12.07 4.43 17.98
CA GLU A 68 12.72 4.58 16.68
C GLU A 68 12.07 3.69 15.60
N ILE A 69 11.81 2.42 15.91
CA ILE A 69 11.16 1.50 14.97
C ILE A 69 9.73 1.94 14.67
N ALA A 70 8.98 2.37 15.69
CA ALA A 70 7.63 2.90 15.50
C ALA A 70 7.63 4.16 14.62
N GLN A 71 8.58 5.06 14.82
CA GLN A 71 8.72 6.28 14.01
C GLN A 71 9.04 5.96 12.54
N ILE A 72 9.98 5.05 12.29
CA ILE A 72 10.31 4.61 10.92
C ILE A 72 9.09 3.95 10.26
N TYR A 73 8.37 3.11 11.02
CA TYR A 73 7.16 2.45 10.55
C TYR A 73 6.09 3.46 10.15
N GLU A 74 5.77 4.40 11.04
CA GLU A 74 4.78 5.45 10.82
C GLU A 74 5.17 6.37 9.67
N GLN A 75 6.44 6.76 9.56
CA GLN A 75 6.94 7.57 8.45
C GLN A 75 6.75 6.86 7.10
N HIS A 76 7.07 5.56 7.04
CA HIS A 76 6.86 4.78 5.82
C HIS A 76 5.38 4.70 5.45
N LEU A 77 4.51 4.47 6.43
CA LEU A 77 3.07 4.41 6.21
C LEU A 77 2.47 5.76 5.80
N ALA A 78 2.99 6.87 6.33
CA ALA A 78 2.59 8.21 5.92
C ALA A 78 2.94 8.48 4.46
N VAL A 79 4.16 8.13 4.03
CA VAL A 79 4.59 8.26 2.63
C VAL A 79 3.76 7.38 1.70
N LEU A 80 3.54 6.12 2.10
CA LEU A 80 2.71 5.18 1.35
C LEU A 80 1.28 5.70 1.17
N ARG A 81 0.69 6.23 2.25
CA ARG A 81 -0.65 6.82 2.25
C ARG A 81 -0.72 8.01 1.29
N ALA A 82 0.19 8.97 1.42
CA ALA A 82 0.22 10.16 0.57
C ALA A 82 0.35 9.79 -0.92
N ARG A 83 1.19 8.80 -1.25
CA ARG A 83 1.36 8.32 -2.63
C ARG A 83 0.10 7.66 -3.17
N THR A 84 -0.57 6.82 -2.38
CA THR A 84 -1.83 6.20 -2.80
C THR A 84 -2.95 7.23 -2.96
N GLU A 85 -3.06 8.20 -2.05
CA GLU A 85 -4.04 9.29 -2.17
C GLU A 85 -3.80 10.12 -3.44
N ALA A 86 -2.55 10.48 -3.73
CA ALA A 86 -2.20 11.19 -4.95
C ALA A 86 -2.58 10.39 -6.21
N GLN A 87 -2.32 9.07 -6.22
CA GLN A 87 -2.68 8.20 -7.33
C GLN A 87 -4.19 8.07 -7.51
N ILE A 88 -4.96 7.95 -6.42
CA ILE A 88 -6.42 7.93 -6.46
C ILE A 88 -6.93 9.25 -7.05
N HIS A 89 -6.36 10.38 -6.64
CA HIS A 89 -6.74 11.70 -7.12
C HIS A 89 -6.45 11.87 -8.63
N GLU A 90 -5.29 11.40 -9.09
CA GLU A 90 -4.91 11.40 -10.50
C GLU A 90 -5.88 10.57 -11.35
N ILE A 91 -6.18 9.34 -10.90
CA ILE A 91 -7.14 8.44 -11.56
C ILE A 91 -8.52 9.09 -11.65
N ILE A 92 -9.01 9.66 -10.56
CA ILE A 92 -10.31 10.33 -10.53
C ILE A 92 -10.32 11.51 -11.50
N THR A 93 -9.27 12.34 -11.48
CA THR A 93 -9.16 13.51 -12.35
C THR A 93 -9.16 13.10 -13.82
N TYR A 94 -8.30 12.16 -14.19
CA TYR A 94 -8.17 11.66 -15.55
C TYR A 94 -9.48 11.05 -16.06
N LEU A 95 -10.08 10.12 -15.30
CA LEU A 95 -11.29 9.44 -15.73
C LEU A 95 -12.53 10.35 -15.74
N THR A 96 -12.55 11.39 -14.91
CA THR A 96 -13.60 12.42 -14.95
C THR A 96 -13.48 13.29 -16.20
N GLN A 97 -12.25 13.65 -16.59
CA GLN A 97 -12.00 14.41 -17.83
C GLN A 97 -12.38 13.62 -19.08
N GLU A 98 -12.04 12.33 -19.11
CA GLU A 98 -12.35 11.39 -20.20
C GLU A 98 -13.83 10.96 -20.24
N ARG A 99 -14.69 11.50 -19.35
CA ARG A 99 -16.11 11.12 -19.20
C ARG A 99 -16.30 9.60 -19.08
N CYS A 100 -15.36 8.94 -18.42
CA CYS A 100 -15.39 7.49 -18.24
C CYS A 100 -16.59 7.07 -17.37
N PRO A 101 -17.13 5.86 -17.56
CA PRO A 101 -18.24 5.38 -16.76
C PRO A 101 -17.83 5.26 -15.28
N PRO A 102 -18.73 5.56 -14.32
CA PRO A 102 -18.41 5.53 -12.88
C PRO A 102 -17.79 4.22 -12.40
N ARG A 103 -18.19 3.09 -12.99
CA ARG A 103 -17.64 1.76 -12.69
C ARG A 103 -16.14 1.64 -12.98
N ALA A 104 -15.64 2.31 -14.01
CA ALA A 104 -14.21 2.30 -14.34
C ALA A 104 -13.39 3.06 -13.28
N VAL A 105 -13.93 4.16 -12.77
CA VAL A 105 -13.35 4.92 -11.66
C VAL A 105 -13.31 4.06 -10.41
N GLU A 106 -14.43 3.42 -10.07
CA GLU A 106 -14.56 2.55 -8.89
C GLU A 106 -13.56 1.39 -8.90
N MET A 107 -13.44 0.67 -10.03
CA MET A 107 -12.48 -0.44 -10.15
C MET A 107 -11.04 0.05 -9.98
N SER A 108 -10.71 1.21 -10.57
CA SER A 108 -9.37 1.78 -10.48
C SER A 108 -9.02 2.21 -9.06
N VAL A 109 -9.95 2.89 -8.36
CA VAL A 109 -9.79 3.26 -6.95
C VAL A 109 -9.72 2.03 -6.06
N SER A 110 -10.59 1.03 -6.26
CA SER A 110 -10.59 -0.23 -5.51
C SER A 110 -9.26 -0.98 -5.64
N ARG A 111 -8.67 -0.98 -6.83
CA ARG A 111 -7.34 -1.54 -7.08
C ARG A 111 -6.25 -0.81 -6.30
N CYS A 112 -6.27 0.53 -6.27
CA CYS A 112 -5.34 1.33 -5.46
C CYS A 112 -5.49 1.05 -3.96
N LEU A 113 -6.73 0.95 -3.46
CA LEU A 113 -7.01 0.62 -2.06
C LEU A 113 -6.52 -0.79 -1.70
N THR A 114 -6.75 -1.77 -2.56
CA THR A 114 -6.27 -3.14 -2.36
C THR A 114 -4.75 -3.18 -2.33
N ASN A 115 -4.09 -2.48 -3.26
CA ASN A 115 -2.64 -2.38 -3.29
C ASN A 115 -2.10 -1.73 -2.00
N PHE A 116 -2.70 -0.64 -1.55
CA PHE A 116 -2.34 0.02 -0.30
C PHE A 116 -2.44 -0.94 0.89
N LYS A 117 -3.56 -1.65 1.06
CA LYS A 117 -3.75 -2.64 2.13
C LYS A 117 -2.67 -3.73 2.09
N SER A 118 -2.39 -4.28 0.91
CA SER A 118 -1.34 -5.30 0.74
C SER A 118 0.05 -4.78 1.09
N ARG A 119 0.36 -3.52 0.76
CA ARG A 119 1.65 -2.90 1.09
C ARG A 119 1.79 -2.59 2.58
N VAL A 120 0.74 -2.11 3.23
CA VAL A 120 0.71 -1.93 4.69
C VAL A 120 0.93 -3.28 5.40
N TYR A 121 0.22 -4.33 4.96
CA TYR A 121 0.37 -5.67 5.52
C TYR A 121 1.79 -6.23 5.32
N LEU A 122 2.33 -6.11 4.12
CA LEU A 122 3.70 -6.55 3.81
C LEU A 122 4.73 -5.81 4.66
N TRP A 123 4.59 -4.49 4.78
CA TRP A 123 5.50 -3.69 5.61
C TRP A 123 5.42 -4.08 7.09
N HIS A 124 4.21 -4.29 7.62
CA HIS A 124 4.00 -4.81 8.97
C HIS A 124 4.71 -6.15 9.17
N LYS A 125 4.49 -7.10 8.27
CA LYS A 125 5.13 -8.42 8.30
C LYS A 125 6.66 -8.31 8.27
N ILE A 126 7.21 -7.48 7.39
CA ILE A 126 8.67 -7.25 7.28
C ILE A 126 9.27 -6.70 8.57
N VAL A 127 8.57 -5.78 9.26
CA VAL A 127 9.06 -5.25 10.54
C VAL A 127 8.99 -6.33 11.62
N VAL A 128 7.89 -7.07 11.72
CA VAL A 128 7.74 -8.17 12.70
C VAL A 128 8.77 -9.28 12.48
N GLU A 129 8.99 -9.71 11.23
CA GLU A 129 10.01 -10.72 10.90
C GLU A 129 11.41 -10.26 11.31
N GLN A 130 11.75 -8.98 11.13
CA GLN A 130 13.04 -8.45 11.56
C GLN A 130 13.21 -8.46 13.08
N LEU A 131 12.14 -8.30 13.85
CA LEU A 131 12.20 -8.43 15.30
C LEU A 131 12.49 -9.88 15.70
N ASN A 132 11.84 -10.84 15.04
CA ASN A 132 12.04 -12.26 15.29
C ASN A 132 13.45 -12.74 14.92
N ASP A 133 13.97 -12.30 13.78
CA ASP A 133 15.33 -12.65 13.35
C ASP A 133 16.39 -12.08 14.31
N GLN A 134 16.19 -10.86 14.81
CA GLN A 134 17.10 -10.25 15.79
C GLN A 134 17.06 -10.97 17.14
N CYS A 135 15.88 -11.40 17.59
CA CYS A 135 15.74 -12.18 18.83
C CYS A 135 16.41 -13.56 18.73
N ASN A 136 16.41 -14.17 17.54
CA ASN A 136 17.10 -15.45 17.30
C ASN A 136 18.63 -15.29 17.14
N THR A 137 19.10 -14.13 16.67
CA THR A 137 20.54 -13.91 16.43
C THR A 137 21.33 -13.68 17.73
N GLU A 138 20.67 -13.28 18.83
CA GLU A 138 21.33 -13.09 20.14
C GLU A 138 21.72 -14.43 20.82
N VAL A 139 21.26 -15.59 20.32
CA VAL A 139 21.57 -16.91 20.90
C VAL A 139 22.80 -17.57 20.25
N THR A 140 23.28 -17.09 19.10
CA THR A 140 24.50 -17.58 18.44
C THR A 140 25.39 -16.40 18.06
N GLY A 141 26.44 -16.15 18.84
CA GLY A 141 27.35 -15.00 18.77
C GLY A 141 28.24 -14.91 17.52
N THR A 142 27.69 -15.11 16.33
CA THR A 142 28.32 -14.83 15.04
C THR A 142 27.34 -14.06 14.18
N LEU A 143 27.51 -12.73 14.12
CA LEU A 143 26.80 -11.87 13.17
C LEU A 143 27.00 -12.43 11.75
N PRO A 144 25.95 -12.92 11.07
CA PRO A 144 26.09 -13.26 9.66
C PRO A 144 26.40 -11.96 8.92
N ALA A 145 27.52 -11.94 8.20
CA ALA A 145 27.93 -10.80 7.38
C ALA A 145 26.74 -10.37 6.52
N ARG A 146 26.26 -9.13 6.70
CA ARG A 146 25.16 -8.58 5.89
C ARG A 146 25.55 -8.77 4.41
N PRO A 147 24.85 -9.60 3.63
CA PRO A 147 25.21 -9.80 2.24
C PRO A 147 25.08 -8.45 1.54
N SER A 148 26.19 -7.94 1.00
CA SER A 148 26.23 -6.66 0.29
C SER A 148 25.36 -6.76 -0.97
N PHE A 149 24.65 -5.67 -1.29
CA PHE A 149 23.85 -5.61 -2.52
C PHE A 149 24.78 -5.60 -3.73
N ASP A 150 24.79 -6.68 -4.50
CA ASP A 150 25.68 -6.85 -5.65
C ASP A 150 25.16 -6.05 -6.87
N ARG A 151 25.71 -4.85 -7.03
CA ARG A 151 25.38 -3.94 -8.14
C ARG A 151 25.73 -4.51 -9.52
N THR A 152 26.62 -5.49 -9.61
CA THR A 152 27.01 -6.11 -10.90
C THR A 152 25.86 -6.91 -11.52
N LYS A 153 24.87 -7.30 -10.71
CA LYS A 153 23.69 -8.08 -11.13
C LYS A 153 22.49 -7.23 -11.51
N ILE A 154 22.57 -5.90 -11.40
CA ILE A 154 21.51 -4.97 -11.81
C ILE A 154 21.06 -5.17 -13.28
N PRO A 155 21.96 -5.39 -14.27
CA PRO A 155 21.53 -5.62 -15.65
C PRO A 155 20.63 -6.85 -15.81
N LEU A 156 20.88 -7.91 -15.03
CA LEU A 156 20.06 -9.12 -15.03
C LEU A 156 18.67 -8.85 -14.46
N LEU A 157 18.60 -8.11 -13.34
CA LEU A 157 17.32 -7.71 -12.76
C LEU A 157 16.52 -6.82 -13.72
N LYS A 158 17.14 -5.80 -14.32
CA LYS A 158 16.50 -4.93 -15.33
C LYS A 158 15.88 -5.74 -16.46
N ARG A 159 16.66 -6.64 -17.07
CA ARG A 159 16.18 -7.50 -18.16
C ARG A 159 15.02 -8.39 -17.74
N TYR A 160 15.01 -8.89 -16.50
CA TYR A 160 13.91 -9.73 -16.01
C TYR A 160 12.62 -8.93 -15.81
N PHE A 161 12.69 -7.76 -15.18
CA PHE A 161 11.50 -6.94 -14.89
C PHE A 161 11.01 -6.13 -16.10
N GLU A 162 11.81 -5.98 -17.16
CA GLU A 162 11.34 -5.47 -18.46
C GLU A 162 10.20 -6.33 -19.03
N TYR A 163 10.30 -7.66 -18.90
CA TYR A 163 9.29 -8.60 -19.41
C TYR A 163 8.30 -9.08 -18.33
N ASN A 164 8.61 -8.88 -17.05
CA ASN A 164 7.78 -9.31 -15.95
C ASN A 164 7.57 -8.17 -14.94
N GLN A 165 6.61 -7.31 -15.24
CA GLN A 165 6.27 -6.14 -14.41
C GLN A 165 5.61 -6.51 -13.06
N PHE A 166 5.18 -7.77 -12.88
CA PHE A 166 4.48 -8.25 -11.69
C PHE A 166 5.10 -9.52 -11.13
N PRO A 167 6.30 -9.43 -10.54
CA PRO A 167 6.98 -10.59 -10.01
C PRO A 167 6.29 -11.20 -8.79
N THR A 168 6.20 -12.53 -8.77
CA THR A 168 5.70 -13.32 -7.65
C THR A 168 6.80 -13.62 -6.63
N ALA A 169 6.43 -14.12 -5.45
CA ALA A 169 7.38 -14.60 -4.44
C ALA A 169 8.37 -15.64 -5.02
N GLU A 170 7.89 -16.52 -5.90
CA GLU A 170 8.69 -17.52 -6.59
C GLU A 170 9.73 -16.89 -7.54
N ASN A 171 9.37 -15.79 -8.22
CA ASN A 171 10.29 -15.05 -9.07
C ASN A 171 11.43 -14.45 -8.25
N PHE A 172 11.15 -13.91 -7.07
CA PHE A 172 12.18 -13.41 -6.16
C PHE A 172 13.09 -14.53 -5.64
N HIS A 173 12.56 -15.72 -5.33
CA HIS A 173 13.37 -16.89 -4.95
C HIS A 173 14.24 -17.43 -6.09
N THR A 174 13.74 -17.34 -7.32
CA THR A 174 14.49 -17.76 -8.51
C THR A 174 15.65 -16.81 -8.76
N LEU A 175 15.38 -15.50 -8.73
CA LEU A 175 16.39 -14.46 -8.90
C LEU A 175 17.38 -14.43 -7.74
N SER A 176 16.98 -14.77 -6.52
CA SER A 176 17.91 -14.86 -5.39
C SER A 176 18.99 -15.92 -5.61
N ARG A 177 18.61 -17.07 -6.19
CA ARG A 177 19.58 -18.12 -6.54
C ARG A 177 20.54 -17.68 -7.66
N GLN A 178 20.05 -16.88 -8.62
CA GLN A 178 20.85 -16.44 -9.77
C GLN A 178 21.79 -15.28 -9.44
N THR A 179 21.38 -14.40 -8.53
CA THR A 179 22.12 -13.17 -8.21
C THR A 179 22.93 -13.27 -6.92
N GLY A 180 22.66 -14.27 -6.08
CA GLY A 180 23.22 -14.36 -4.73
C GLY A 180 22.66 -13.31 -3.76
N MET A 181 21.74 -12.44 -4.21
CA MET A 181 21.04 -11.49 -3.37
C MET A 181 19.85 -12.16 -2.69
N THR A 182 19.50 -11.70 -1.50
CA THR A 182 18.27 -12.15 -0.85
C THR A 182 17.04 -11.73 -1.65
N PRO A 183 15.92 -12.49 -1.61
CA PRO A 183 14.65 -12.08 -2.20
C PRO A 183 14.24 -10.65 -1.78
N ARG A 184 14.55 -10.29 -0.53
CA ARG A 184 14.34 -8.96 0.04
C ARG A 184 15.14 -7.87 -0.66
N GLN A 185 16.43 -8.08 -0.90
CA GLN A 185 17.27 -7.10 -1.61
C GLN A 185 16.77 -6.83 -3.02
N ILE A 186 16.31 -7.88 -3.69
CA ILE A 186 15.75 -7.78 -5.04
C ILE A 186 14.42 -7.01 -4.98
N ALA A 187 13.55 -7.33 -4.03
CA ALA A 187 12.28 -6.61 -3.83
C ALA A 187 12.49 -5.11 -3.54
N ILE A 188 13.45 -4.76 -2.67
CA ILE A 188 13.80 -3.36 -2.36
C ILE A 188 14.32 -2.61 -3.60
N TRP A 189 15.05 -3.29 -4.49
CA TRP A 189 15.57 -2.64 -5.69
C TRP A 189 14.49 -2.41 -6.75
N VAL A 190 13.48 -3.28 -6.82
CA VAL A 190 12.38 -3.20 -7.80
C VAL A 190 11.31 -2.17 -7.43
N TYR A 191 11.10 -1.91 -6.14
CA TYR A 191 9.95 -1.14 -5.61
C TYR A 191 10.33 0.13 -4.88
#